data_AF-A0A7J6AKD2-F1
#
_entry.id   AF-A0A7J6AKD2-F1
#
_cell.length_a   1.000
_cell.length_b   1.000
_cell.length_c   1.000
_cell.angle_alpha   90.00
_cell.angle_beta   90.00
_cell.angle_gamma   90.00
#
_symmetry.space_group_name_H-M   'P 1'
#
loop_
_entity.id
_entity.type
_entity.pdbx_description
1 polymer ?
#
loop_
_entity_poly.entity_id
_entity_poly.type
_entity_poly.pdbx_seq_one_letter_code
_entity_poly.pdbx_strand_id
1 'polypeptide(L)'
;MAPVADRQGYWGAPTSTLDWCEENYVVSFYIAEFWNTVSNLIMILPPIYGALQTFKNGLEVRYVLSFLGLAAVGVGSWCFHMTLQYEMQLLDELPMIYSCCVFVYCLYECFKQDSAVNYLSIALLLFFSIIVSVVYLQWKEPVFHQVMYAVLVAFLVFRSVFIVTWVYPWLRALCYTSLSIFLLGFVLWNVDNIVCDSLRATRQKLPPIVGAVTQLHAWWHILTGLGSYLHILLSLQIRTTYLKYRPKVKFMCGVWPVLCVESQKTS
;
A
#
# COMPACT_ATOMS: atom_id res chain seq x y z
N MET A 1 -11.80 14.01 -24.91
CA MET A 1 -11.12 15.12 -25.60
C MET A 1 -9.85 15.36 -24.84
N ALA A 2 -8.69 14.98 -25.39
CA ALA A 2 -7.40 15.22 -24.74
C ALA A 2 -6.86 16.59 -25.18
N PRO A 3 -6.70 17.60 -24.31
CA PRO A 3 -6.06 18.85 -24.70
C PRO A 3 -4.71 19.03 -23.99
N VAL A 4 -3.70 19.27 -24.84
CA VAL A 4 -2.38 19.89 -24.56
C VAL A 4 -1.33 19.01 -23.87
N ALA A 5 -0.80 18.11 -24.72
CA ALA A 5 0.57 17.60 -24.82
C ALA A 5 1.10 16.65 -23.73
N ASP A 6 0.55 15.44 -23.68
CA ASP A 6 1.37 14.28 -23.38
C ASP A 6 2.54 14.26 -24.36
N ARG A 7 3.75 14.39 -23.82
CA ARG A 7 4.96 14.38 -24.64
C ARG A 7 5.31 12.93 -24.94
N GLN A 8 5.82 12.68 -26.15
CA GLN A 8 6.41 11.39 -26.45
C GLN A 8 7.65 11.19 -25.57
N GLY A 9 7.55 10.30 -24.59
CA GLY A 9 8.63 9.98 -23.67
C GLY A 9 9.40 8.73 -24.04
N TYR A 10 10.34 8.35 -23.18
CA TYR A 10 11.28 7.25 -23.42
C TYR A 10 10.62 5.88 -23.64
N TRP A 11 9.54 5.56 -22.92
CA TRP A 11 8.92 4.23 -22.93
C TRP A 11 7.88 4.02 -24.04
N GLY A 12 7.71 4.98 -24.94
CA GLY A 12 6.73 4.91 -26.02
C GLY A 12 5.32 5.35 -25.58
N ALA A 13 4.33 4.97 -26.38
CA ALA A 13 2.93 5.32 -26.11
C ALA A 13 2.38 4.49 -24.92
N PRO A 14 1.53 5.06 -24.06
CA PRO A 14 0.83 4.32 -23.02
C PRO A 14 0.03 3.14 -23.58
N THR A 15 0.13 1.98 -22.94
CA THR A 15 -0.67 0.78 -23.27
C THR A 15 -1.57 0.33 -22.13
N SER A 16 -1.43 0.95 -20.95
CA SER A 16 -2.27 0.74 -19.79
C SER A 16 -3.74 1.06 -20.06
N THR A 17 -4.64 0.48 -19.25
CA THR A 17 -6.07 0.79 -19.33
C THR A 17 -6.42 2.11 -18.65
N LEU A 18 -5.48 2.67 -17.87
CA LEU A 18 -5.61 3.90 -17.08
C LEU A 18 -4.40 4.81 -17.31
N ASP A 19 -4.66 6.11 -17.27
CA ASP A 19 -3.69 7.21 -17.29
C ASP A 19 -4.20 8.25 -16.28
N TRP A 20 -3.36 8.71 -15.36
CA TRP A 20 -3.83 9.51 -14.22
C TRP A 20 -3.79 11.00 -14.51
N CYS A 21 -4.18 11.81 -13.52
CA CYS A 21 -4.29 13.25 -13.74
C CYS A 21 -2.94 13.97 -13.85
N GLU A 22 -1.82 13.36 -13.49
CA GLU A 22 -0.50 13.96 -13.71
C GLU A 22 -0.18 14.00 -15.21
N GLU A 23 0.43 15.08 -15.69
CA GLU A 23 0.78 15.23 -17.10
C GLU A 23 2.06 14.45 -17.48
N ASN A 24 1.99 13.69 -18.58
CA ASN A 24 3.04 12.75 -18.96
C ASN A 24 4.32 13.43 -19.48
N TYR A 25 5.45 13.01 -18.91
CA TYR A 25 6.82 13.40 -19.24
C TYR A 25 7.09 14.90 -19.15
N VAL A 26 6.35 15.62 -18.29
CA VAL A 26 6.52 17.07 -18.10
C VAL A 26 7.80 17.40 -17.34
N VAL A 27 8.12 16.61 -16.30
CA VAL A 27 9.30 16.83 -15.44
C VAL A 27 10.54 16.10 -15.97
N SER A 28 10.38 14.91 -16.55
CA SER A 28 11.46 14.06 -17.03
C SER A 28 11.09 13.36 -18.33
N PHE A 29 12.05 13.19 -19.23
CA PHE A 29 11.87 12.38 -20.45
C PHE A 29 11.79 10.87 -20.15
N TYR A 30 12.32 10.42 -19.01
CA TYR A 30 12.43 9.00 -18.65
C TYR A 30 11.30 8.49 -17.76
N ILE A 31 10.55 9.39 -17.11
CA ILE A 31 9.51 9.07 -16.14
C ILE A 31 8.23 9.79 -16.58
N ALA A 32 7.17 9.04 -16.89
CA ALA A 32 5.91 9.58 -17.38
C ALA A 32 5.24 10.48 -16.34
N GLU A 33 4.80 9.92 -15.21
CA GLU A 33 4.16 10.67 -14.13
C GLU A 33 5.15 10.82 -12.97
N PHE A 34 5.92 11.91 -12.96
CA PHE A 34 7.09 12.04 -12.09
C PHE A 34 6.74 11.98 -10.60
N TRP A 35 5.74 12.76 -10.15
CA TRP A 35 5.36 12.84 -8.75
C TRP A 35 4.66 11.57 -8.28
N ASN A 36 3.77 11.01 -9.10
CA ASN A 36 3.15 9.71 -8.86
C ASN A 36 4.23 8.62 -8.75
N THR A 37 5.28 8.66 -9.57
CA THR A 37 6.39 7.71 -9.51
C THR A 37 7.20 7.84 -8.21
N VAL A 38 7.77 9.02 -7.92
CA VAL A 38 8.70 9.18 -6.78
C VAL A 38 8.03 9.10 -5.42
N SER A 39 6.73 9.41 -5.34
CA SER A 39 5.94 9.27 -4.11
C SER A 39 5.91 7.83 -3.59
N ASN A 40 6.11 6.82 -4.45
CA ASN A 40 6.17 5.41 -4.08
C ASN A 40 7.36 5.02 -3.20
N LEU A 41 8.39 5.87 -3.07
CA LEU A 41 9.54 5.62 -2.19
C LEU A 41 9.15 5.27 -0.75
N ILE A 42 8.05 5.87 -0.26
CA ILE A 42 7.50 5.62 1.08
C ILE A 42 6.88 4.23 1.25
N MET A 43 6.45 3.61 0.14
CA MET A 43 5.97 2.23 0.10
C MET A 43 7.12 1.23 -0.11
N ILE A 44 8.32 1.69 -0.45
CA ILE A 44 9.47 0.81 -0.73
C ILE A 44 10.45 0.80 0.44
N LEU A 45 11.06 1.94 0.77
CA LEU A 45 12.20 1.97 1.68
C LEU A 45 11.81 1.63 3.13
N PRO A 46 10.76 2.24 3.72
CA PRO A 46 10.40 1.92 5.10
C PRO A 46 9.87 0.48 5.28
N PRO A 47 9.05 -0.08 4.38
CA PRO A 47 8.66 -1.49 4.44
C PRO A 47 9.85 -2.46 4.30
N ILE A 48 10.80 -2.22 3.40
CA ILE A 48 12.03 -3.04 3.31
C ILE A 48 12.78 -3.05 4.65
N TYR A 49 12.97 -1.88 5.26
CA TYR A 49 13.59 -1.83 6.59
C TYR A 49 12.75 -2.57 7.64
N GLY A 50 11.42 -2.39 7.63
CA GLY A 50 10.49 -3.11 8.51
C GLY A 50 10.63 -4.62 8.39
N ALA A 51 10.75 -5.15 7.16
CA ALA A 51 11.00 -6.57 6.89
C ALA A 51 12.33 -7.03 7.50
N LEU A 52 13.42 -6.28 7.24
CA LEU A 52 14.75 -6.60 7.78
C LEU A 52 14.77 -6.58 9.31
N GLN A 53 14.12 -5.61 9.96
CA GLN A 53 14.05 -5.54 11.41
C GLN A 53 13.20 -6.67 11.99
N THR A 54 12.06 -6.99 11.37
CA THR A 54 11.18 -8.09 11.76
C THR A 54 11.93 -9.42 11.71
N PHE A 55 12.69 -9.65 10.64
CA PHE A 55 13.55 -10.82 10.49
C PHE A 55 14.66 -10.87 11.54
N LYS A 56 15.40 -9.76 11.75
CA LYS A 56 16.46 -9.67 12.77
C LYS A 56 15.95 -9.92 14.19
N ASN A 57 14.71 -9.55 14.49
CA ASN A 57 14.08 -9.78 15.79
C ASN A 57 13.58 -11.23 15.97
N GLY A 58 13.70 -12.10 14.96
CA GLY A 58 13.20 -13.48 15.01
C GLY A 58 11.68 -13.58 15.05
N LEU A 59 10.96 -12.59 14.51
CA LEU A 59 9.50 -12.59 14.46
C LEU A 59 8.99 -13.43 13.27
N GLU A 60 7.72 -13.82 13.33
CA GLU A 60 7.12 -14.75 12.37
C GLU A 60 7.25 -14.25 10.92
N VAL A 61 7.64 -15.16 10.01
CA VAL A 61 7.90 -14.86 8.58
C VAL A 61 6.72 -14.19 7.88
N ARG A 62 5.47 -14.48 8.28
CA ARG A 62 4.27 -13.83 7.72
C ARG A 62 4.29 -12.30 7.84
N TYR A 63 4.92 -11.75 8.88
CA TYR A 63 5.08 -10.29 9.03
C TYR A 63 6.23 -9.74 8.19
N VAL A 64 7.29 -10.52 7.96
CA VAL A 64 8.32 -10.19 6.97
C VAL A 64 7.68 -10.11 5.58
N LEU A 65 6.88 -11.12 5.21
CA LEU A 65 6.14 -11.14 3.95
C LEU A 65 5.12 -10.00 3.83
N SER A 66 4.50 -9.58 4.94
CA SER A 66 3.60 -8.41 4.94
C SER A 66 4.35 -7.14 4.53
N PHE A 67 5.51 -6.88 5.14
CA PHE A 67 6.33 -5.72 4.78
C PHE A 67 6.88 -5.81 3.35
N LEU A 68 7.34 -6.98 2.92
CA LEU A 68 7.81 -7.18 1.55
C LEU A 68 6.69 -7.08 0.52
N GLY A 69 5.45 -7.47 0.87
CA GLY A 69 4.27 -7.28 0.04
C GLY A 69 3.99 -5.81 -0.22
N LEU A 70 4.01 -4.97 0.83
CA LEU A 70 3.88 -3.52 0.68
C LEU A 70 5.02 -2.93 -0.19
N ALA A 71 6.25 -3.41 -0.01
CA ALA A 71 7.38 -3.02 -0.87
C ALA A 71 7.16 -3.43 -2.34
N ALA A 72 6.61 -4.62 -2.59
CA ALA A 72 6.30 -5.08 -3.94
C ALA A 72 5.23 -4.21 -4.61
N VAL A 73 4.18 -3.80 -3.87
CA VAL A 73 3.20 -2.81 -4.35
C VAL A 73 3.89 -1.50 -4.72
N GLY A 74 4.75 -0.96 -3.84
CA GLY A 74 5.47 0.28 -4.13
C GLY A 74 6.39 0.20 -5.36
N VAL A 75 7.10 -0.92 -5.55
CA VAL A 75 7.93 -1.15 -6.74
C VAL A 75 7.07 -1.27 -7.99
N GLY A 76 5.97 -2.01 -7.92
CA GLY A 76 5.01 -2.13 -9.02
C GLY A 76 4.45 -0.80 -9.45
N SER A 77 3.93 -0.02 -8.49
CA SER A 77 3.43 1.34 -8.70
C SER A 77 4.49 2.26 -9.30
N TRP A 78 5.73 2.23 -8.79
CA TRP A 78 6.83 2.99 -9.40
C TRP A 78 7.02 2.62 -10.87
N CYS A 79 7.12 1.33 -11.18
CA CYS A 79 7.28 0.85 -12.55
C CYS A 79 6.09 1.26 -13.44
N PHE A 80 4.87 1.20 -12.93
CA PHE A 80 3.68 1.59 -13.66
C PHE A 80 3.68 3.09 -13.99
N HIS A 81 3.76 3.96 -12.99
CA HIS A 81 3.74 5.42 -13.22
C HIS A 81 4.94 5.94 -14.01
N MET A 82 6.06 5.21 -13.99
CA MET A 82 7.22 5.54 -14.82
C MET A 82 6.99 5.25 -16.30
N THR A 83 6.21 4.22 -16.64
CA THR A 83 6.17 3.64 -18.00
C THR A 83 4.80 3.71 -18.68
N LEU A 84 3.70 3.71 -17.90
CA LEU A 84 2.31 3.58 -18.35
C LEU A 84 2.08 2.39 -19.29
N GLN A 85 2.80 1.29 -19.05
CA GLN A 85 2.64 0.04 -19.79
C GLN A 85 1.72 -0.92 -19.06
N TYR A 86 0.90 -1.66 -19.80
CA TYR A 86 -0.07 -2.61 -19.23
C TYR A 86 0.60 -3.68 -18.37
N GLU A 87 1.78 -4.18 -18.76
CA GLU A 87 2.52 -5.17 -17.98
C GLU A 87 2.95 -4.62 -16.62
N MET A 88 3.30 -3.34 -16.55
CA MET A 88 3.68 -2.68 -15.30
C MET A 88 2.46 -2.30 -14.46
N GLN A 89 1.32 -1.98 -15.10
CA GLN A 89 0.04 -1.82 -14.42
C GLN A 89 -0.35 -3.11 -13.66
N LEU A 90 -0.17 -4.28 -14.28
CA LEU A 90 -0.38 -5.56 -13.59
C LEU A 90 0.57 -5.77 -12.41
N LEU A 91 1.82 -5.29 -12.54
CA LEU A 91 2.82 -5.34 -11.47
C LEU A 91 2.48 -4.40 -10.31
N ASP A 92 1.70 -3.34 -10.53
CA ASP A 92 1.16 -2.48 -9.47
C ASP A 92 -0.09 -3.09 -8.81
N GLU A 93 -1.12 -3.36 -9.62
CA GLU A 93 -2.45 -3.68 -9.13
C GLU A 93 -2.55 -5.10 -8.53
N LEU A 94 -1.92 -6.11 -9.13
CA LEU A 94 -2.04 -7.49 -8.64
C LEU A 94 -1.35 -7.69 -7.28
N PRO A 95 -0.14 -7.17 -7.02
CA PRO A 95 0.45 -7.21 -5.68
C PRO A 95 -0.38 -6.54 -4.59
N MET A 96 -1.26 -5.58 -4.90
CA MET A 96 -2.19 -5.03 -3.92
C MET A 96 -3.12 -6.12 -3.36
N ILE A 97 -3.66 -6.98 -4.24
CA ILE A 97 -4.52 -8.10 -3.84
C ILE A 97 -3.72 -9.13 -3.03
N TYR A 98 -2.54 -9.51 -3.52
CA TYR A 98 -1.71 -10.54 -2.89
C TYR A 98 -1.25 -10.12 -1.50
N SER A 99 -0.77 -8.89 -1.37
CA SER A 99 -0.31 -8.33 -0.10
C SER A 99 -1.45 -8.19 0.89
N CYS A 100 -2.62 -7.74 0.42
CA CYS A 100 -3.81 -7.63 1.27
C CYS A 100 -4.31 -9.00 1.75
N CYS A 101 -4.23 -10.06 0.93
CA CYS A 101 -4.44 -11.44 1.39
C CYS A 101 -3.48 -11.83 2.51
N VAL A 102 -2.19 -11.48 2.42
CA VAL A 102 -1.21 -11.73 3.50
C VAL A 102 -1.57 -10.95 4.76
N PHE A 103 -2.03 -9.69 4.64
CA PHE A 103 -2.47 -8.89 5.78
C PHE A 103 -3.69 -9.51 6.46
N VAL A 104 -4.67 -9.97 5.68
CA VAL A 104 -5.88 -10.65 6.18
C VAL A 104 -5.48 -11.91 6.94
N TYR A 105 -4.59 -12.72 6.38
CA TYR A 105 -4.06 -13.90 7.05
C TYR A 105 -3.40 -13.54 8.40
N CYS A 106 -2.48 -12.58 8.42
CA CYS A 106 -1.79 -12.18 9.64
C CYS A 106 -2.76 -11.70 10.73
N LEU A 107 -3.76 -10.90 10.36
CA LEU A 107 -4.70 -10.31 11.31
C LEU A 107 -5.73 -11.32 11.84
N TYR A 108 -6.20 -12.25 11.01
CA TYR A 108 -7.15 -13.29 11.46
C TYR A 108 -6.47 -14.37 12.29
N GLU A 109 -5.20 -14.66 12.02
CA GLU A 109 -4.41 -15.67 12.71
C GLU A 109 -3.54 -15.09 13.86
N CYS A 110 -3.78 -13.85 14.28
CA CYS A 110 -2.95 -13.15 15.29
C CYS A 110 -3.09 -13.74 16.71
N PHE A 111 -4.21 -14.42 17.02
CA PHE A 111 -4.51 -15.03 18.32
C PHE A 111 -4.39 -16.56 18.33
N LYS A 112 -3.78 -17.16 17.31
CA LYS A 112 -3.52 -18.61 17.28
C LYS A 112 -2.25 -18.96 18.05
N GLN A 113 -2.12 -20.21 18.47
CA GLN A 113 -0.88 -20.67 19.12
C GLN A 113 0.34 -20.40 18.24
N ASP A 114 1.50 -20.20 18.86
CA ASP A 114 2.75 -20.08 18.13
C ASP A 114 3.00 -21.31 17.24
N SER A 115 3.60 -21.10 16.07
CA SER A 115 3.84 -22.13 15.05
C SER A 115 2.60 -22.82 14.44
N ALA A 116 1.37 -22.43 14.82
CA ALA A 116 0.16 -22.96 14.19
C ALA A 116 -0.05 -22.36 12.79
N VAL A 117 -0.19 -23.22 11.77
CA VAL A 117 -0.44 -22.80 10.39
C VAL A 117 -1.85 -23.23 9.97
N ASN A 118 -2.70 -22.25 9.68
CA ASN A 118 -4.04 -22.50 9.16
C ASN A 118 -4.03 -22.63 7.62
N TYR A 119 -3.82 -23.86 7.14
CA TYR A 119 -3.78 -24.18 5.70
C TYR A 119 -5.10 -23.89 4.98
N LEU A 120 -6.25 -24.01 5.66
CA LEU A 120 -7.55 -23.70 5.06
C LEU A 120 -7.65 -22.21 4.71
N SER A 121 -7.27 -21.32 5.64
CA SER A 121 -7.25 -19.88 5.36
C SER A 121 -6.27 -19.51 4.24
N ILE A 122 -5.10 -20.16 4.20
CA ILE A 122 -4.13 -19.97 3.10
C ILE A 122 -4.75 -20.41 1.77
N ALA A 123 -5.36 -21.59 1.71
CA ALA A 123 -5.97 -22.11 0.49
C ALA A 123 -7.11 -21.20 -0.02
N LEU A 124 -7.97 -20.70 0.88
CA LEU A 124 -9.06 -19.80 0.53
C LEU A 124 -8.55 -18.46 -0.02
N LEU A 125 -7.53 -17.86 0.62
CA LEU A 125 -6.96 -16.58 0.19
C LEU A 125 -6.18 -16.71 -1.13
N LEU A 126 -5.47 -17.83 -1.33
CA LEU A 126 -4.82 -18.16 -2.60
C LEU A 126 -5.87 -18.34 -3.71
N PHE A 127 -6.90 -19.14 -3.46
CA PHE A 127 -7.99 -19.34 -4.41
C PHE A 127 -8.67 -18.02 -4.81
N PHE A 128 -8.98 -17.17 -3.83
CA PHE A 128 -9.49 -15.83 -4.08
C PHE A 128 -8.55 -15.01 -4.97
N SER A 129 -7.26 -14.94 -4.62
CA SER A 129 -6.29 -14.16 -5.39
C SER A 129 -6.13 -14.67 -6.83
N ILE A 130 -6.13 -15.98 -7.05
CA ILE A 130 -6.03 -16.59 -8.38
C ILE A 130 -7.26 -16.24 -9.22
N ILE A 131 -8.47 -16.34 -8.65
CA ILE A 131 -9.71 -15.97 -9.36
C ILE A 131 -9.67 -14.50 -9.76
N VAL A 132 -9.34 -13.61 -8.83
CA VAL A 132 -9.26 -12.17 -9.11
C VAL A 132 -8.26 -11.91 -10.24
N SER A 133 -7.07 -12.50 -10.20
CA SER A 133 -6.06 -12.31 -11.24
C SER A 133 -6.51 -12.85 -12.61
N VAL A 134 -7.10 -14.05 -12.66
CA VAL A 134 -7.57 -14.65 -13.93
C VAL A 134 -8.68 -13.80 -14.54
N VAL A 135 -9.69 -13.41 -13.76
CA VAL A 135 -10.79 -12.56 -14.24
C VAL A 135 -10.26 -11.21 -14.68
N TYR A 136 -9.35 -10.61 -13.91
CA TYR A 136 -8.80 -9.29 -14.23
C TYR A 136 -7.99 -9.31 -15.53
N LEU A 137 -7.19 -10.35 -15.77
CA LEU A 137 -6.42 -10.49 -17.02
C LEU A 137 -7.31 -10.68 -18.26
N GLN A 138 -8.48 -11.30 -18.09
CA GLN A 138 -9.43 -11.54 -19.19
C GLN A 138 -10.31 -10.33 -19.47
N TRP A 139 -10.82 -9.67 -18.42
CA TRP A 139 -11.78 -8.57 -18.56
C TRP A 139 -11.10 -7.20 -18.66
N LYS A 140 -9.93 -7.01 -18.03
CA LYS A 140 -9.15 -5.76 -18.02
C LYS A 140 -9.95 -4.53 -17.54
N GLU A 141 -10.95 -4.75 -16.69
CA GLU A 141 -11.81 -3.71 -16.14
C GLU A 141 -11.27 -3.25 -14.77
N PRO A 142 -10.66 -2.06 -14.63
CA PRO A 142 -10.02 -1.61 -13.40
C PRO A 142 -11.00 -1.46 -12.24
N VAL A 143 -12.29 -1.18 -12.51
CA VAL A 143 -13.32 -1.12 -11.45
C VAL A 143 -13.50 -2.47 -10.77
N PHE A 144 -13.38 -3.58 -11.51
CA PHE A 144 -13.43 -4.92 -10.91
C PHE A 144 -12.32 -5.12 -9.88
N HIS A 145 -11.08 -4.73 -10.23
CA HIS A 145 -9.95 -4.79 -9.30
C HIS A 145 -10.20 -3.94 -8.04
N GLN A 146 -10.65 -2.69 -8.22
CA GLN A 146 -10.93 -1.77 -7.12
C GLN A 146 -11.95 -2.34 -6.13
N VAL A 147 -13.04 -2.95 -6.65
CA VAL A 147 -14.07 -3.58 -5.80
C VAL A 147 -13.50 -4.78 -5.05
N MET A 148 -12.73 -5.66 -5.71
CA MET A 148 -12.14 -6.83 -5.06
C MET A 148 -11.12 -6.44 -3.99
N TYR A 149 -10.31 -5.42 -4.25
CA TYR A 149 -9.40 -4.85 -3.26
C TYR A 149 -10.16 -4.24 -2.08
N ALA A 150 -11.23 -3.46 -2.34
CA ALA A 150 -12.07 -2.87 -1.30
C ALA A 150 -12.72 -3.91 -0.38
N VAL A 151 -13.13 -5.06 -0.93
CA VAL A 151 -13.64 -6.18 -0.13
C VAL A 151 -12.57 -6.67 0.86
N LEU A 152 -11.33 -6.93 0.43
CA LEU A 152 -10.25 -7.35 1.33
C LEU A 152 -9.94 -6.28 2.40
N VAL A 153 -9.89 -5.01 2.00
CA VAL A 153 -9.69 -3.90 2.95
C VAL A 153 -10.83 -3.84 3.97
N ALA A 154 -12.07 -4.07 3.57
CA ALA A 154 -13.20 -4.11 4.49
C ALA A 154 -13.02 -5.20 5.57
N PHE A 155 -12.60 -6.41 5.18
CA PHE A 155 -12.28 -7.48 6.14
C PHE A 155 -11.19 -7.05 7.14
N LEU A 156 -10.14 -6.39 6.66
CA LEU A 156 -9.08 -5.84 7.52
C LEU A 156 -9.61 -4.80 8.50
N VAL A 157 -10.42 -3.86 8.02
CA VAL A 157 -10.99 -2.77 8.83
C VAL A 157 -11.92 -3.35 9.90
N PHE A 158 -12.88 -4.19 9.53
CA PHE A 158 -13.81 -4.79 10.49
C PHE A 158 -13.08 -5.58 11.57
N ARG A 159 -12.09 -6.39 11.17
CA ARG A 159 -11.32 -7.18 12.13
C ARG A 159 -10.45 -6.30 13.03
N SER A 160 -9.81 -5.27 12.48
CA SER A 160 -8.98 -4.32 13.25
C SER A 160 -9.82 -3.56 14.27
N VAL A 161 -10.97 -3.01 13.85
CA VAL A 161 -11.92 -2.30 14.72
C VAL A 161 -12.43 -3.22 15.82
N PHE A 162 -12.80 -4.47 15.50
CA PHE A 162 -13.20 -5.45 16.51
C PHE A 162 -12.10 -5.65 17.58
N ILE A 163 -10.86 -5.88 17.15
CA ILE A 163 -9.73 -6.12 18.08
C ILE A 163 -9.50 -4.91 18.98
N VAL A 164 -9.45 -3.69 18.44
CA VAL A 164 -9.20 -2.49 19.26
C VAL A 164 -10.42 -2.01 20.04
N THR A 165 -11.62 -2.50 19.73
CA THR A 165 -12.81 -2.18 20.51
C THR A 165 -12.90 -3.10 21.72
N TRP A 166 -12.73 -4.41 21.51
CA TRP A 166 -13.10 -5.45 22.47
C TRP A 166 -11.93 -6.19 23.11
N VAL A 167 -10.76 -6.24 22.46
CA VAL A 167 -9.62 -7.06 22.92
C VAL A 167 -8.48 -6.19 23.45
N TYR A 168 -7.96 -5.26 22.63
CA TYR A 168 -6.83 -4.39 22.99
C TYR A 168 -7.15 -2.89 22.79
N PRO A 169 -7.95 -2.27 23.69
CA PRO A 169 -8.38 -0.88 23.57
C PRO A 169 -7.26 0.16 23.53
N TRP A 170 -6.09 -0.14 24.10
CA TRP A 170 -4.94 0.77 24.06
C TRP A 170 -4.33 0.92 22.66
N LEU A 171 -4.65 0.04 21.70
CA LEU A 171 -4.20 0.13 20.31
C LEU A 171 -5.13 0.97 19.42
N ARG A 172 -6.20 1.55 19.97
CA ARG A 172 -7.17 2.37 19.22
C ARG A 172 -6.51 3.53 18.48
N ALA A 173 -5.59 4.25 19.13
CA ALA A 173 -4.93 5.39 18.51
C ALA A 173 -4.18 4.99 17.22
N LEU A 174 -3.40 3.90 17.26
CA LEU A 174 -2.68 3.38 16.09
C LEU A 174 -3.65 2.92 14.98
N CYS A 175 -4.70 2.18 15.35
CA CYS A 175 -5.70 1.69 14.40
C CYS A 175 -6.45 2.83 13.70
N TYR A 176 -6.98 3.79 14.45
CA TYR A 176 -7.71 4.91 13.86
C TYR A 176 -6.78 5.88 13.11
N THR A 177 -5.53 6.04 13.53
CA THR A 177 -4.54 6.81 12.75
C THR A 177 -4.28 6.16 11.40
N SER A 178 -4.01 4.84 11.37
CA SER A 178 -3.85 4.07 10.13
C SER A 178 -5.08 4.20 9.21
N LEU A 179 -6.28 4.00 9.76
CA LEU A 179 -7.54 4.09 9.02
C LEU A 179 -7.81 5.50 8.48
N SER A 180 -7.68 6.53 9.31
CA SER A 180 -7.96 7.92 8.90
C SER A 180 -6.99 8.41 7.83
N ILE A 181 -5.70 8.08 7.94
CA ILE A 181 -4.70 8.43 6.91
C ILE A 181 -5.02 7.71 5.60
N PHE A 182 -5.34 6.41 5.64
CA PHE A 182 -5.72 5.65 4.45
C PHE A 182 -6.97 6.22 3.77
N LEU A 183 -8.01 6.54 4.54
CA LEU A 183 -9.24 7.15 4.03
C LEU A 183 -9.02 8.55 3.47
N LEU A 184 -8.16 9.36 4.10
CA LEU A 184 -7.79 10.66 3.55
C LEU A 184 -7.11 10.50 2.19
N GLY A 185 -6.19 9.54 2.07
CA GLY A 185 -5.63 9.15 0.78
C GLY A 185 -6.74 8.86 -0.22
N PHE A 186 -7.68 7.98 0.12
CA PHE A 186 -8.79 7.59 -0.78
C PHE A 186 -9.64 8.77 -1.23
N VAL A 187 -9.89 9.73 -0.35
CA VAL A 187 -10.57 10.98 -0.72
C VAL A 187 -9.75 11.75 -1.74
N LEU A 188 -8.44 11.95 -1.51
CA LEU A 188 -7.57 12.66 -2.44
C LEU A 188 -7.49 11.97 -3.81
N TRP A 189 -7.43 10.63 -3.84
CA TRP A 189 -7.50 9.85 -5.07
C TRP A 189 -8.78 10.13 -5.86
N ASN A 190 -9.95 10.13 -5.21
CA ASN A 190 -11.21 10.45 -5.88
C ASN A 190 -11.25 11.91 -6.38
N VAL A 191 -10.72 12.87 -5.62
CA VAL A 191 -10.63 14.27 -6.06
C VAL A 191 -9.74 14.40 -7.29
N ASP A 192 -8.61 13.69 -7.34
CA ASP A 192 -7.72 13.68 -8.50
C ASP A 192 -8.44 13.20 -9.76
N ASN A 193 -9.24 12.13 -9.64
CA ASN A 193 -9.99 11.54 -10.76
C ASN A 193 -11.17 12.42 -11.20
N ILE A 194 -11.98 12.94 -10.27
CA ILE A 194 -13.23 13.65 -10.58
C ILE A 194 -12.96 15.07 -11.06
N VAL A 195 -11.98 15.75 -10.48
CA VAL A 195 -11.74 17.19 -10.69
C VAL A 195 -10.49 17.45 -11.54
N CYS A 196 -10.05 16.45 -12.31
CA CYS A 196 -8.76 16.46 -13.00
C CYS A 196 -8.57 17.67 -13.93
N ASP A 197 -9.56 17.97 -14.78
CA ASP A 197 -9.47 19.09 -15.74
C ASP A 197 -9.23 20.43 -15.03
N SER A 198 -9.87 20.63 -13.87
CA SER A 198 -9.69 21.85 -13.08
C SER A 198 -8.33 21.89 -12.37
N LEU A 199 -7.84 20.73 -11.91
CA LEU A 199 -6.50 20.62 -11.33
C LEU A 199 -5.45 20.96 -12.39
N ARG A 200 -5.46 20.30 -13.56
CA ARG A 200 -4.54 20.59 -14.67
C ARG A 200 -4.59 22.05 -15.11
N ALA A 201 -5.79 22.62 -15.30
CA ALA A 201 -5.94 24.03 -15.65
C ALA A 201 -5.36 25.00 -14.60
N THR A 202 -5.39 24.60 -13.32
CA THR A 202 -4.79 25.36 -12.22
C THR A 202 -3.28 25.25 -12.22
N ARG A 203 -2.74 24.04 -12.43
CA ARG A 203 -1.29 23.77 -12.50
C ARG A 203 -0.60 24.55 -13.62
N GLN A 204 -1.27 24.77 -14.74
CA GLN A 204 -0.74 25.56 -15.86
C GLN A 204 -0.59 27.06 -15.56
N LYS A 205 -1.35 27.60 -14.59
CA LYS A 205 -1.39 29.03 -14.28
C LYS A 205 -0.58 29.41 -13.04
N LEU A 206 -0.28 28.43 -12.18
CA LEU A 206 0.34 28.65 -10.88
C LEU A 206 1.81 28.19 -10.87
N PRO A 207 2.60 28.62 -9.86
CA PRO A 207 4.01 28.24 -9.77
C PRO A 207 4.23 26.72 -9.73
N PRO A 208 5.40 26.22 -10.16
CA PRO A 208 5.71 24.79 -10.19
C PRO A 208 5.51 24.06 -8.85
N ILE A 209 5.71 24.75 -7.74
CA ILE A 209 5.47 24.20 -6.39
C ILE A 209 3.99 23.85 -6.21
N VAL A 210 3.08 24.70 -6.68
CA VAL A 210 1.64 24.41 -6.65
C VAL A 210 1.32 23.23 -7.57
N GLY A 211 2.00 23.16 -8.73
CA GLY A 211 1.99 22.00 -9.61
C GLY A 211 2.28 20.69 -8.88
N ALA A 212 3.39 20.64 -8.13
CA ALA A 212 3.83 19.46 -7.40
C ALA A 212 2.87 19.08 -6.25
N VAL A 213 2.44 20.04 -5.43
CA VAL A 213 1.59 19.73 -4.25
C VAL A 213 0.14 19.39 -4.61
N THR A 214 -0.31 19.74 -5.82
CA THR A 214 -1.67 19.41 -6.30
C THR A 214 -1.74 18.07 -7.03
N GLN A 215 -0.65 17.29 -7.08
CA GLN A 215 -0.68 15.90 -7.55
C GLN A 215 -1.32 15.02 -6.48
N LEU A 216 -2.65 14.96 -6.46
CA LEU A 216 -3.40 14.34 -5.37
C LEU A 216 -3.29 12.81 -5.40
N HIS A 217 -3.04 12.24 -6.57
CA HIS A 217 -2.70 10.82 -6.70
C HIS A 217 -1.34 10.47 -6.06
N ALA A 218 -0.34 11.35 -6.16
CA ALA A 218 0.93 11.18 -5.43
C ALA A 218 0.73 11.23 -3.91
N TRP A 219 -0.17 12.09 -3.41
CA TRP A 219 -0.55 12.08 -1.99
C TRP A 219 -1.28 10.79 -1.59
N TRP A 220 -2.07 10.19 -2.49
CA TRP A 220 -2.67 8.88 -2.27
C TRP A 220 -1.60 7.81 -1.99
N HIS A 221 -0.51 7.76 -2.75
CA HIS A 221 0.61 6.83 -2.48
C HIS A 221 1.23 7.05 -1.10
N ILE A 222 1.48 8.31 -0.74
CA ILE A 222 2.08 8.67 0.55
C ILE A 222 1.18 8.24 1.70
N LEU A 223 -0.10 8.58 1.62
CA LEU A 223 -1.05 8.36 2.70
C LEU A 223 -1.44 6.88 2.81
N THR A 224 -1.74 6.19 1.71
CA THR A 224 -2.06 4.76 1.76
C THR A 224 -0.85 3.90 2.06
N GLY A 225 0.34 4.28 1.60
CA GLY A 225 1.60 3.65 1.98
C GLY A 225 1.86 3.73 3.48
N LEU A 226 1.75 4.93 4.06
CA LEU A 226 1.85 5.14 5.50
C LEU A 226 0.73 4.40 6.27
N GLY A 227 -0.51 4.51 5.82
CA GLY A 227 -1.67 3.84 6.42
C GLY A 227 -1.49 2.32 6.47
N SER A 228 -1.06 1.72 5.36
CA SER A 228 -0.78 0.29 5.25
C SER A 228 0.41 -0.13 6.13
N TYR A 229 1.47 0.68 6.16
CA TYR A 229 2.62 0.44 7.04
C TYR A 229 2.20 0.44 8.52
N LEU A 230 1.42 1.44 8.95
CA LEU A 230 0.87 1.52 10.30
C LEU A 230 -0.07 0.34 10.61
N HIS A 231 -0.81 -0.15 9.62
CA HIS A 231 -1.63 -1.35 9.78
C HIS A 231 -0.77 -2.60 10.03
N ILE A 232 0.31 -2.78 9.27
CA ILE A 232 1.25 -3.91 9.50
C ILE A 232 1.81 -3.81 10.92
N LEU A 233 2.20 -2.61 11.38
CA LEU A 233 2.63 -2.40 12.76
C LEU A 233 1.53 -2.72 13.79
N LEU A 234 0.28 -2.33 13.54
CA LEU A 234 -0.85 -2.69 14.40
C LEU A 234 -0.97 -4.21 14.52
N SER A 235 -0.97 -4.92 13.39
CA SER A 235 -1.09 -6.39 13.35
C SER A 235 0.08 -7.06 14.07
N LEU A 236 1.31 -6.57 13.86
CA LEU A 236 2.50 -7.07 14.55
C LEU A 236 2.46 -6.78 16.05
N GLN A 237 1.97 -5.61 16.47
CA GLN A 237 1.80 -5.24 17.87
C GLN A 237 0.76 -6.14 18.57
N ILE A 238 -0.37 -6.42 17.90
CA ILE A 238 -1.40 -7.35 18.39
C ILE A 238 -0.77 -8.73 18.62
N ARG A 239 -0.04 -9.25 17.63
CA ARG A 239 0.60 -10.57 17.72
C ARG A 239 1.66 -10.65 18.80
N THR A 240 2.56 -9.68 18.85
CA THR A 240 3.63 -9.65 19.86
C THR A 240 3.07 -9.53 21.27
N THR A 241 2.00 -8.76 21.46
CA THR A 241 1.25 -8.70 22.72
C THR A 241 0.65 -10.07 23.09
N TYR A 242 -0.01 -10.75 22.15
CA TYR A 242 -0.57 -12.09 22.39
C TYR A 242 0.49 -13.11 22.78
N LEU A 243 1.66 -13.08 22.12
CA LEU A 243 2.82 -13.92 22.45
C LEU A 243 3.58 -13.47 23.71
N LYS A 244 3.09 -12.45 24.43
CA LYS A 244 3.69 -11.89 25.65
C LYS A 244 5.10 -11.32 25.45
N TYR A 245 5.45 -10.95 24.22
CA TYR A 245 6.62 -10.14 23.96
C TYR A 245 6.38 -8.70 24.45
N ARG A 246 7.47 -8.00 24.79
CA ARG A 246 7.45 -6.59 25.18
C ARG A 246 8.06 -5.73 24.07
N PRO A 247 7.29 -5.42 23.01
CA PRO A 247 7.81 -4.60 21.93
C PRO A 247 8.03 -3.15 22.41
N LYS A 248 9.12 -2.54 21.92
CA LYS A 248 9.42 -1.12 22.06
C LYS A 248 9.31 -0.47 20.68
N VAL A 249 8.60 0.64 20.59
CA VAL A 249 8.59 1.47 19.38
C VAL A 249 9.90 2.25 19.32
N LYS A 250 10.64 2.11 18.23
CA LYS A 250 11.82 2.94 17.91
C LYS A 250 11.50 3.76 16.67
N PHE A 251 12.07 4.96 16.57
CA PHE A 251 11.92 5.81 15.39
C PHE A 251 13.20 5.78 14.56
N MET A 252 13.12 5.31 13.32
CA MET A 252 14.21 5.43 12.35
C MET A 252 14.37 6.89 11.95
N CYS A 253 15.62 7.39 12.00
CA CYS A 253 15.94 8.78 11.68
C CYS A 253 15.06 9.80 12.46
N GLY A 254 14.50 9.41 13.60
CA GLY A 254 13.57 10.24 14.38
C GLY A 254 12.15 10.38 13.82
N VAL A 255 11.83 9.77 12.67
CA VAL A 255 10.56 10.00 11.95
C VAL A 255 9.73 8.74 11.76
N TRP A 256 10.34 7.62 11.36
CA TRP A 256 9.57 6.44 10.94
C TRP A 256 9.46 5.39 12.06
N PRO A 257 8.25 5.02 12.53
CA PRO A 257 8.09 4.10 13.64
C PRO A 257 8.43 2.67 13.24
N VAL A 258 9.11 1.92 14.10
CA VAL A 258 9.42 0.50 13.91
C VAL A 258 9.25 -0.23 15.23
N LEU A 259 8.71 -1.46 15.18
CA LEU A 259 8.60 -2.31 16.35
C LEU A 259 9.87 -3.14 16.54
N CYS A 260 10.50 -2.96 17.71
CA CYS A 260 11.65 -3.74 18.13
C CYS A 260 11.28 -4.60 19.33
N VAL A 261 11.51 -5.91 19.23
CA VAL A 261 11.39 -6.84 20.36
C VAL A 261 12.79 -7.15 20.85
N GLU A 262 13.02 -7.01 22.16
CA GLU A 262 14.28 -7.48 22.76
C GLU A 262 14.31 -9.00 22.66
N SER A 263 15.40 -9.53 22.07
CA SER A 263 15.63 -10.97 22.01
C SER A 263 15.54 -11.53 23.43
N GLN A 264 14.59 -12.44 23.66
CA GLN A 264 14.66 -13.32 24.82
C GLN A 264 15.90 -14.17 24.61
N LYS A 265 17.00 -13.84 25.30
CA LYS A 265 18.14 -14.74 25.40
C LYS A 265 17.58 -16.08 25.87
N THR A 266 17.63 -17.08 25.00
CA THR A 266 17.41 -18.47 25.37
C THR A 266 18.44 -18.80 26.45
N SER A 267 17.98 -18.94 27.70
CA SER A 267 18.77 -19.57 28.77
C SER A 267 18.76 -21.07 28.59
#